data_AF-A0A2H9NQ39-F1
#
_entry.id   AF-A0A2H9NQ39-F1
#
_cell.length_a   1.000
_cell.length_b   1.000
_cell.length_c   1.000
_cell.angle_alpha   90.00
_cell.angle_beta   90.00
_cell.angle_gamma   90.00
#
_symmetry.space_group_name_H-M   'P 1'
#
loop_
_entity.id
_entity.type
_entity.pdbx_description
1 polymer ?
#
loop_
_entity_poly.entity_id
_entity_poly.type
_entity_poly.pdbx_seq_one_letter_code
_entity_poly.pdbx_strand_id
1 'polypeptide(L)' 'LGICDRAYIINAGAVMAEGRPDEIIYNEGVRKVYLGEHFKL' A
#
# COMPACT_ATOMS: atom_id res chain seq x y z
N LEU A 1 -4.53 -9.02 1.80
CA LEU A 1 -5.20 -7.74 2.18
C LEU A 1 -6.72 -7.86 2.00
N GLY A 2 -7.34 -8.93 2.52
CA GLY A 2 -8.72 -9.32 2.17
C GLY A 2 -9.79 -9.08 3.24
N ILE A 3 -9.45 -8.34 4.30
CA ILE A 3 -10.28 -8.19 5.53
C ILE A 3 -10.41 -6.73 6.01
N CYS A 4 -9.79 -5.77 5.31
CA CYS A 4 -9.83 -4.35 5.69
C CYS A 4 -10.54 -3.53 4.61
N ASP A 5 -11.41 -2.59 4.98
CA ASP A 5 -12.08 -1.71 4.02
C ASP A 5 -11.21 -0.53 3.56
N ARG A 6 -10.23 -0.15 4.40
CA ARG A 6 -9.28 0.95 4.14
C ARG A 6 -7.88 0.57 4.58
N ALA A 7 -6.88 1.06 3.85
CA ALA A 7 -5.46 0.88 4.12
C ALA A 7 -4.74 2.22 4.10
N TYR A 8 -3.71 2.33 4.93
CA TYR A 8 -2.83 3.48 5.05
C TYR A 8 -1.38 2.99 5.01
N ILE A 9 -0.55 3.65 4.21
CA ILE A 9 0.88 3.40 4.14
C ILE A 9 1.59 4.62 4.74
N ILE A 10 2.35 4.38 5.82
CA ILE A 10 3.13 5.40 6.50
C ILE A 10 4.59 5.27 6.09
N ASN A 11 5.21 6.37 5.69
CA ASN A 11 6.64 6.44 5.43
C ASN A 11 7.22 7.72 6.04
N ALA A 12 8.37 7.63 6.70
CA ALA A 12 9.05 8.76 7.36
C ALA A 12 8.13 9.60 8.28
N GLY A 13 7.17 8.95 8.96
CA GLY A 13 6.24 9.62 9.88
C GLY A 13 5.07 10.36 9.20
N ALA A 14 4.92 10.24 7.88
CA ALA A 14 3.82 10.84 7.12
C ALA A 14 3.00 9.79 6.36
N VAL A 15 1.73 10.11 6.09
CA VAL A 15 0.87 9.29 5.22
C VAL A 15 1.37 9.44 3.79
N MET A 16 1.86 8.34 3.22
CA MET A 16 2.35 8.28 1.85
C MET A 16 1.25 7.88 0.86
N ALA A 17 0.34 6.98 1.29
CA ALA A 17 -0.82 6.58 0.52
C ALA A 17 -1.96 6.13 1.44
N GLU A 18 -3.19 6.41 1.05
CA GLU A 18 -4.39 5.93 1.74
C GLU A 18 -5.50 5.62 0.74
N GLY A 19 -6.32 4.61 1.02
CA GLY A 19 -7.37 4.18 0.09
C GLY A 19 -7.87 2.78 0.38
N ARG A 20 -8.65 2.22 -0.54
CA ARG A 20 -9.05 0.82 -0.46
C ARG A 20 -7.84 -0.09 -0.70
N PRO A 21 -7.82 -1.30 -0.12
CA PRO A 21 -6.77 -2.29 -0.36
C PRO A 21 -6.37 -2.43 -1.82
N ASP A 22 -7.35 -2.55 -2.70
CA ASP A 22 -7.14 -2.76 -4.14
C ASP A 22 -6.41 -1.56 -4.76
N GLU A 23 -6.80 -0.33 -4.41
CA GLU A 23 -6.17 0.91 -4.89
C GLU A 23 -4.72 1.04 -4.40
N ILE A 24 -4.45 0.60 -3.16
CA ILE A 24 -3.13 0.67 -2.54
C ILE A 24 -2.14 -0.31 -3.15
N ILE A 25 -2.58 -1.52 -3.52
CA ILE A 25 -1.71 -2.55 -4.11
C ILE A 25 -1.27 -2.17 -5.54
N TYR A 26 -2.11 -1.43 -6.28
CA TYR A 26 -1.76 -0.93 -7.61
C TYR A 26 -1.01 0.41 -7.59
N ASN A 27 -0.82 1.03 -6.43
CA ASN A 27 -0.04 2.27 -6.32
C ASN A 27 1.46 1.99 -6.51
N GLU A 28 2.04 2.52 -7.60
CA GLU A 28 3.46 2.31 -7.94
C GLU A 28 4.42 2.78 -6.84
N GLY A 29 4.10 3.88 -6.16
CA GLY A 29 4.88 4.38 -5.03
C GLY A 29 4.87 3.41 -3.84
N VAL A 30 3.72 2.81 -3.54
CA VAL A 30 3.59 1.80 -2.49
C VAL A 30 4.35 0.53 -2.86
N ARG A 31 4.25 0.05 -4.11
CA ARG A 31 4.98 -1.14 -4.57
C ARG A 31 6.49 -0.98 -4.42
N LYS A 32 7.01 0.18 -4.83
CA LYS A 32 8.44 0.50 -4.80
C LYS A 32 9.00 0.68 -3.38
N VAL A 33 8.21 1.25 -2.48
CA VAL A 33 8.67 1.62 -1.12
C VAL A 33 8.42 0.51 -0.10
N TYR A 34 7.34 -0.26 -0.23
CA TYR A 34 6.85 -1.10 0.86
C TYR A 34 6.70 -2.58 0.53
N LEU A 35 6.40 -2.92 -0.73
CA LEU A 35 6.04 -4.29 -1.10
C LEU A 35 7.21 -5.07 -1.72
N GLY A 36 8.14 -4.37 -2.39
CA GLY A 36 9.23 -5.00 -3.13
C GLY A 36 8.73 -5.68 -4.42
N GLU A 37 9.63 -5.94 -5.38
CA GLU A 37 9.24 -6.45 -6.71
C GLU A 37 8.57 -7.84 -6.68
N HIS A 38 8.67 -8.56 -5.57
CA HIS A 38 8.14 -9.92 -5.40
C HIS A 38 6.82 -10.01 -4.64
N PHE A 39 6.16 -8.88 -4.35
CA PHE A 39 4.88 -8.94 -3.64
C PHE A 39 3.80 -9.63 -4.48
N LYS A 40 3.26 -10.71 -3.93
CA LYS A 40 2.04 -11.38 -4.41
C LYS A 40 1.02 -11.43 -3.27
N LEU A 41 -0.23 -11.20 -3.65
CA LEU A 41 -1.41 -11.23 -2.79
C LEU A 41 -1.61 -12.61 -2.15
#